data_AF-A0A087SWY3-F1
#
_entry.id   AF-A0A087SWY3-F1
#
_cell.length_a   1.000
_cell.length_b   1.000
_cell.length_c   1.000
_cell.angle_alpha   90.00
_cell.angle_beta   90.00
_cell.angle_gamma   90.00
#
_symmetry.space_group_name_H-M   'P 1'
#
loop_
_entity.id
_entity.type
_entity.pdbx_description
1 polymer ?
#
loop_
_entity_poly.entity_id
_entity_poly.type
_entity_poly.pdbx_seq_one_letter_code
_entity_poly.pdbx_strand_id
1 'polypeptide(L)'
;MGILPKDKTKLFLKFIICFILNAAVNSLPEIIKVGGLFESGDEILETAFKYAVERVNTDSRLLPNSRLTPQLERVERHDSFQAARKVCDLLSEGMAAMFGPQSSEGSAAVQSTCDVLEVPHIESRWDYRTKRDNHSINLFPHPTALGKAYLDFVKAKEWKKFAIVYEESDALIRLQELLKDPFIRQRQVVVRQFLPHQEYRKLLKE
;
A
#
# COMPACT_ATOMS: atom_id res chain seq x y z
N MET A 1 -42.37 -38.15 37.40
CA MET A 1 -41.07 -38.08 36.71
C MET A 1 -41.35 -37.87 35.23
N GLY A 2 -41.52 -36.61 34.81
CA GLY A 2 -41.99 -36.28 33.45
C GLY A 2 -40.83 -36.21 32.46
N ILE A 3 -40.79 -37.13 31.51
CA ILE A 3 -39.81 -37.15 30.42
C ILE A 3 -40.15 -36.00 29.48
N LEU A 4 -39.29 -34.97 29.43
CA LEU A 4 -39.40 -33.87 28.47
C LEU A 4 -39.39 -34.41 27.02
N PRO A 5 -40.30 -33.95 26.14
CA PRO A 5 -40.34 -34.41 24.75
C PRO A 5 -39.05 -34.03 24.02
N LYS A 6 -38.40 -35.03 23.38
CA LYS A 6 -37.09 -34.94 22.72
C LYS A 6 -36.91 -33.73 21.78
N ASP A 7 -37.99 -33.19 21.22
CA ASP A 7 -37.98 -32.06 20.31
C ASP A 7 -37.66 -30.72 21.01
N LYS A 8 -38.18 -30.52 22.23
CA LYS A 8 -37.91 -29.31 23.02
C LYS A 8 -36.46 -29.26 23.49
N THR A 9 -35.85 -30.42 23.76
CA THR A 9 -34.44 -30.53 24.15
C THR A 9 -33.50 -30.17 23.01
N LYS A 10 -33.82 -30.57 21.76
CA LYS A 10 -33.05 -30.17 20.57
C LYS A 10 -33.15 -28.67 20.28
N LEU A 11 -34.33 -28.08 20.46
CA LEU A 11 -34.53 -26.64 20.28
C LEU A 11 -33.78 -25.82 21.34
N PHE A 12 -33.82 -26.25 22.59
CA PHE A 12 -33.08 -25.63 23.69
C PHE A 12 -31.56 -25.72 23.49
N LEU A 13 -31.06 -26.87 23.04
CA LEU A 13 -29.65 -27.05 22.71
C LEU A 13 -29.21 -26.13 21.55
N LYS A 14 -30.04 -25.96 20.51
CA LYS A 14 -29.77 -25.01 19.41
C LYS A 14 -29.71 -23.56 19.91
N PHE A 15 -30.59 -23.17 20.83
CA PHE A 15 -30.56 -21.83 21.45
C PHE A 15 -29.29 -21.60 22.27
N ILE A 16 -28.87 -22.58 23.08
CA ILE A 16 -27.61 -22.52 23.84
C ILE A 16 -26.41 -22.40 22.90
N ILE A 17 -26.36 -23.23 21.84
CA ILE A 17 -25.29 -23.17 20.84
C ILE A 17 -25.27 -21.80 20.15
N CYS A 18 -26.42 -21.24 19.78
CA CYS A 18 -26.51 -19.91 19.17
C CYS A 18 -26.10 -18.80 20.14
N PHE A 19 -26.44 -18.92 21.43
CA PHE A 19 -26.03 -17.96 22.46
C PHE A 19 -24.52 -17.99 22.72
N ILE A 20 -23.93 -19.20 22.77
CA ILE A 20 -22.47 -19.40 22.88
C ILE A 20 -21.76 -18.87 21.62
N LEU A 21 -22.31 -19.11 20.42
CA LEU A 21 -21.75 -18.60 19.16
C LEU A 21 -21.81 -17.07 19.07
N ASN A 22 -22.87 -16.43 19.59
CA ASN A 22 -22.95 -14.97 19.67
C ASN A 22 -22.01 -14.39 20.73
N ALA A 23 -21.82 -15.08 21.86
CA ALA A 23 -20.84 -14.69 22.87
C ALA A 23 -19.38 -14.88 22.40
N ALA A 24 -19.15 -15.74 21.40
CA ALA A 24 -17.86 -15.98 20.78
C ALA A 24 -17.53 -15.03 19.60
N VAL A 25 -18.40 -14.05 19.31
CA VAL A 25 -18.07 -12.99 18.35
C VAL A 25 -17.03 -12.09 19.01
N ASN A 26 -15.76 -12.35 18.72
CA ASN A 26 -14.66 -11.50 19.15
C ASN A 26 -14.87 -10.10 18.55
N SER A 27 -15.28 -9.13 19.39
CA SER A 27 -15.21 -7.72 19.04
C SER A 27 -13.75 -7.32 18.82
N LEU A 28 -13.51 -6.26 18.06
CA LEU A 28 -12.17 -5.69 17.98
C LEU A 28 -11.64 -5.38 19.40
N PRO A 29 -10.32 -5.52 19.62
CA PRO A 29 -9.72 -5.16 20.90
C PRO A 29 -9.89 -3.67 21.19
N GLU A 30 -9.81 -3.27 22.46
CA GLU A 30 -9.87 -1.87 22.87
C GLU A 30 -8.74 -1.04 22.23
N ILE A 31 -7.55 -1.66 22.07
CA ILE A 31 -6.37 -1.04 21.47
C ILE A 31 -5.95 -1.84 20.25
N ILE A 32 -5.84 -1.17 19.12
CA ILE A 32 -5.34 -1.72 17.85
C ILE A 32 -4.02 -1.01 17.55
N LYS A 33 -2.90 -1.71 17.65
CA LYS A 33 -1.60 -1.12 17.33
C LYS A 33 -1.37 -1.15 15.82
N VAL A 34 -0.90 -0.04 15.25
CA VAL A 34 -0.53 0.06 13.83
C VAL A 34 0.90 0.56 13.73
N GLY A 35 1.73 -0.15 12.98
CA GLY A 35 3.15 0.18 12.84
C GLY A 35 3.40 1.04 11.61
N GLY A 36 4.29 2.02 11.73
CA GLY A 36 4.80 2.81 10.62
C GLY A 36 6.33 2.83 10.65
N LEU A 37 6.95 2.40 9.56
CA LEU A 37 8.40 2.46 9.36
C LEU A 37 8.72 3.53 8.31
N PHE A 38 9.45 4.56 8.71
CA PHE A 38 9.74 5.73 7.87
C PHE A 38 11.25 5.88 7.64
N GLU A 39 11.64 6.37 6.48
CA GLU A 39 13.05 6.60 6.14
C GLU A 39 13.44 8.07 6.31
N SER A 40 14.74 8.35 6.37
CA SER A 40 15.27 9.72 6.30
C SER A 40 14.70 10.46 5.08
N GLY A 41 14.00 11.59 5.31
CA GLY A 41 13.29 12.35 4.28
C GLY A 41 11.77 12.10 4.18
N ASP A 42 11.21 11.16 4.96
CA ASP A 42 9.78 10.84 4.99
C ASP A 42 9.00 11.59 6.09
N GLU A 43 9.50 12.72 6.61
CA GLU A 43 8.90 13.42 7.77
C GLU A 43 7.45 13.84 7.52
N ILE A 44 7.13 14.20 6.28
CA ILE A 44 5.77 14.54 5.85
C ILE A 44 4.86 13.30 5.90
N LEU A 45 5.36 12.13 5.47
CA LEU A 45 4.60 10.88 5.49
C LEU A 45 4.35 10.39 6.91
N GLU A 46 5.36 10.50 7.79
CA GLU A 46 5.19 10.18 9.21
C GLU A 46 4.14 11.09 9.87
N THR A 47 4.17 12.39 9.54
CA THR A 47 3.18 13.36 10.04
C THR A 47 1.78 13.02 9.52
N ALA A 48 1.64 12.69 8.23
CA ALA A 48 0.39 12.29 7.64
C ALA A 48 -0.18 11.01 8.28
N PHE A 49 0.69 10.03 8.58
CA PHE A 49 0.30 8.80 9.28
C PHE A 49 -0.24 9.08 10.69
N LYS A 50 0.46 9.89 11.50
CA LYS A 50 -0.01 10.30 12.83
C LYS A 50 -1.36 11.01 12.75
N TYR A 51 -1.50 11.95 11.81
CA TYR A 51 -2.73 12.70 11.59
C TYR A 51 -3.90 11.77 11.17
N ALA A 52 -3.64 10.79 10.30
CA ALA A 52 -4.65 9.81 9.91
C ALA A 52 -5.15 8.98 11.10
N VAL A 53 -4.24 8.53 11.96
CA VAL A 53 -4.57 7.80 13.20
C VAL A 53 -5.41 8.65 14.14
N GLU A 54 -5.01 9.91 14.38
CA GLU A 54 -5.78 10.87 15.19
C GLU A 54 -7.18 11.09 14.62
N ARG A 55 -7.29 11.25 13.30
CA ARG A 55 -8.56 11.48 12.61
C ARG A 55 -9.50 10.29 12.74
N VAL A 56 -9.00 9.06 12.66
CA VAL A 56 -9.81 7.85 12.90
C VAL A 56 -10.28 7.79 14.35
N ASN A 57 -9.38 8.04 15.31
CA ASN A 57 -9.72 8.00 16.73
C ASN A 57 -10.72 9.08 17.15
N THR A 58 -10.75 10.21 16.44
CA THR A 58 -11.68 11.32 16.72
C THR A 58 -13.08 11.04 16.16
N ASP A 59 -13.21 10.21 15.13
CA ASP A 59 -14.51 9.85 14.54
C ASP A 59 -15.09 8.59 15.21
N SER A 60 -15.95 8.81 16.21
CA SER A 60 -16.60 7.75 16.98
C SER A 60 -17.49 6.81 16.16
N ARG A 61 -17.75 7.12 14.89
CA ARG A 61 -18.51 6.26 13.97
C ARG A 61 -17.66 5.15 13.36
N LEU A 62 -16.33 5.30 13.31
CA LEU A 62 -15.43 4.35 12.67
C LEU A 62 -15.07 3.19 13.60
N LEU A 63 -14.60 3.51 14.80
CA LEU A 63 -14.18 2.52 15.81
C LEU A 63 -14.82 2.87 17.16
N PRO A 64 -16.09 2.52 17.39
CA PRO A 64 -16.84 2.99 18.57
C PRO A 64 -16.28 2.46 19.90
N ASN A 65 -15.67 1.27 19.90
CA ASN A 65 -15.17 0.58 21.09
C ASN A 65 -13.66 0.30 21.04
N SER A 66 -12.96 0.87 20.05
CA SER A 66 -11.54 0.59 19.82
C SER A 66 -10.82 1.89 19.46
N ARG A 67 -9.52 1.97 19.79
CA ARG A 67 -8.65 3.06 19.35
C ARG A 67 -7.42 2.52 18.66
N LEU A 68 -6.96 3.24 17.64
CA LEU A 68 -5.68 3.02 17.00
C LEU A 68 -4.56 3.60 17.88
N THR A 69 -3.46 2.88 18.02
CA THR A 69 -2.23 3.38 18.65
C THR A 69 -1.07 3.25 17.67
N PRO A 70 -0.44 4.36 17.23
CA PRO A 70 0.65 4.30 16.28
C PRO A 70 1.94 3.86 16.97
N GLN A 71 2.65 2.89 16.40
CA GLN A 71 4.04 2.56 16.73
C GLN A 71 4.93 3.01 15.57
N LEU A 72 5.98 3.76 15.88
CA LEU A 72 6.76 4.49 14.87
C LEU A 72 8.22 4.14 15.01
N GLU A 73 8.84 3.76 13.90
CA GLU A 73 10.28 3.54 13.81
C GLU A 73 10.85 4.30 12.62
N ARG A 74 12.11 4.71 12.76
CA ARG A 74 12.87 5.40 11.70
C ARG A 74 14.14 4.65 11.38
N VAL A 75 14.50 4.65 10.10
CA VAL A 75 15.73 4.05 9.59
C VAL A 75 16.35 4.96 8.52
N GLU A 76 17.63 4.74 8.23
CA GLU A 76 18.26 5.41 7.08
C GLU A 76 17.68 4.88 5.77
N ARG A 77 17.58 5.77 4.78
CA ARG A 77 17.00 5.41 3.49
C ARG A 77 17.84 4.34 2.79
N HIS A 78 17.19 3.33 2.24
CA HIS A 78 17.82 2.15 1.61
C HIS A 78 18.56 1.21 2.58
N ASP A 79 18.49 1.41 3.91
CA ASP A 79 19.05 0.47 4.88
C ASP A 79 18.07 -0.67 5.19
N SER A 80 18.05 -1.66 4.30
CA SER A 80 17.17 -2.83 4.43
C SER A 80 17.47 -3.68 5.66
N PHE A 81 18.70 -3.64 6.18
CA PHE A 81 19.08 -4.42 7.36
C PHE A 81 18.46 -3.81 8.62
N GLN A 82 18.59 -2.49 8.80
CA GLN A 82 17.91 -1.80 9.89
C GLN A 82 16.39 -1.89 9.74
N ALA A 83 15.86 -1.79 8.51
CA ALA A 83 14.43 -1.98 8.26
C ALA A 83 13.94 -3.36 8.73
N ALA A 84 14.65 -4.43 8.36
CA ALA A 84 14.33 -5.80 8.77
C ALA A 84 14.35 -5.98 10.29
N ARG A 85 15.31 -5.34 10.99
CA ARG A 85 15.38 -5.41 12.45
C ARG A 85 14.22 -4.66 13.11
N LYS A 86 13.98 -3.42 12.70
CA LYS A 86 12.93 -2.56 13.27
C LYS A 86 11.53 -3.10 13.03
N VAL A 87 11.27 -3.69 11.86
CA VAL A 87 9.98 -4.33 11.59
C VAL A 87 9.77 -5.56 12.48
N CYS A 88 10.81 -6.37 12.73
CA CYS A 88 10.71 -7.49 13.66
C CYS A 88 10.39 -7.02 15.09
N ASP A 89 11.05 -5.97 15.56
CA ASP A 89 10.79 -5.38 16.87
C ASP A 89 9.33 -4.92 16.98
N LEU A 90 8.83 -4.15 15.99
CA LEU A 90 7.43 -3.71 15.93
C LEU A 90 6.45 -4.87 15.90
N LEU A 91 6.66 -5.85 15.02
CA LEU A 91 5.75 -6.98 14.85
C LEU A 91 5.70 -7.87 16.11
N SER A 92 6.79 -7.96 16.87
CA SER A 92 6.84 -8.68 18.15
C SER A 92 5.88 -8.10 19.20
N GLU A 93 5.50 -6.82 19.06
CA GLU A 93 4.53 -6.16 19.94
C GLU A 93 3.06 -6.33 19.53
N GLY A 94 2.78 -7.04 18.44
CA GLY A 94 1.44 -7.34 17.93
C GLY A 94 0.82 -6.18 17.16
N MET A 95 1.35 -5.88 15.97
CA MET A 95 0.76 -4.89 15.05
C MET A 95 -0.37 -5.50 14.24
N ALA A 96 -1.45 -4.73 14.05
CA ALA A 96 -2.56 -5.10 13.18
C ALA A 96 -2.26 -4.84 11.69
N ALA A 97 -1.35 -3.90 11.40
CA ALA A 97 -0.86 -3.60 10.06
C ALA A 97 0.47 -2.83 10.14
N MET A 98 1.27 -2.93 9.08
CA MET A 98 2.52 -2.21 8.89
C MET A 98 2.41 -1.25 7.71
N PHE A 99 2.90 -0.02 7.87
CA PHE A 99 2.93 1.01 6.83
C PHE A 99 4.36 1.38 6.45
N GLY A 100 4.61 1.54 5.14
CA GLY A 100 5.93 1.90 4.62
C GLY A 100 6.96 0.76 4.70
N PRO A 101 8.26 1.05 4.44
CA PRO A 101 8.85 2.34 4.03
C PRO A 101 8.72 2.62 2.53
N GLN A 102 9.38 3.66 2.02
CA GLN A 102 9.28 4.10 0.62
C GLN A 102 10.33 3.50 -0.32
N SER A 103 11.54 3.21 0.16
CA SER A 103 12.59 2.56 -0.65
C SER A 103 12.21 1.13 -1.03
N SER A 104 12.72 0.68 -2.17
CA SER A 104 12.45 -0.68 -2.65
C SER A 104 13.09 -1.73 -1.75
N GLU A 105 14.29 -1.45 -1.26
CA GLU A 105 15.10 -2.34 -0.43
C GLU A 105 14.48 -2.49 0.96
N GLY A 106 14.11 -1.36 1.59
CA GLY A 106 13.43 -1.36 2.87
C GLY A 106 12.05 -2.01 2.80
N SER A 107 11.27 -1.70 1.75
CA SER A 107 9.93 -2.28 1.59
C SER A 107 9.98 -3.79 1.37
N ALA A 108 10.94 -4.29 0.57
CA ALA A 108 11.11 -5.74 0.39
C ALA A 108 11.43 -6.47 1.71
N ALA A 109 12.22 -5.85 2.60
CA ALA A 109 12.50 -6.40 3.93
C ALA A 109 11.24 -6.44 4.82
N VAL A 110 10.44 -5.37 4.83
CA VAL A 110 9.17 -5.32 5.58
C VAL A 110 8.17 -6.34 5.03
N GLN A 111 8.02 -6.39 3.71
CA GLN A 111 7.10 -7.29 3.01
C GLN A 111 7.42 -8.76 3.32
N SER A 112 8.69 -9.16 3.22
CA SER A 112 9.09 -10.54 3.53
C SER A 112 8.80 -10.93 4.98
N THR A 113 8.95 -10.01 5.95
CA THR A 113 8.64 -10.30 7.35
C THR A 113 7.13 -10.36 7.59
N CYS A 114 6.38 -9.42 6.99
CA CYS A 114 4.92 -9.37 7.07
C CYS A 114 4.26 -10.62 6.44
N ASP A 115 4.83 -11.14 5.35
CA ASP A 115 4.39 -12.40 4.72
C ASP A 115 4.46 -13.58 5.67
N VAL A 116 5.58 -13.71 6.41
CA VAL A 116 5.81 -14.83 7.34
C VAL A 116 4.89 -14.74 8.55
N LEU A 117 4.61 -13.53 9.02
CA LEU A 117 3.78 -13.28 10.20
C LEU A 117 2.31 -13.04 9.87
N GLU A 118 1.92 -13.12 8.59
CA GLU A 118 0.56 -12.88 8.09
C GLU A 118 -0.01 -11.51 8.52
N VAL A 119 0.85 -10.50 8.60
CA VAL A 119 0.48 -9.13 8.98
C VAL A 119 0.28 -8.31 7.71
N PRO A 120 -0.83 -7.56 7.57
CA PRO A 120 -1.04 -6.69 6.42
C PRO A 120 0.05 -5.61 6.30
N HIS A 121 0.70 -5.56 5.15
CA HIS A 121 1.66 -4.52 4.77
C HIS A 121 1.00 -3.53 3.80
N ILE A 122 0.99 -2.25 4.15
CA ILE A 122 0.37 -1.18 3.39
C ILE A 122 1.46 -0.27 2.81
N GLU A 123 1.54 -0.24 1.50
CA GLU A 123 2.53 0.51 0.74
C GLU A 123 1.87 1.71 0.02
N SER A 124 2.65 2.77 -0.19
CA SER A 124 2.25 3.96 -0.95
C SER A 124 3.36 4.43 -1.89
N ARG A 125 4.16 3.49 -2.37
CA ARG A 125 5.41 3.73 -3.11
C ARG A 125 5.32 3.25 -4.54
N TRP A 126 6.17 3.81 -5.39
CA TRP A 126 6.36 3.30 -6.74
C TRP A 126 6.86 1.85 -6.71
N ASP A 127 6.15 0.96 -7.42
CA ASP A 127 6.55 -0.42 -7.63
C ASP A 127 6.06 -0.90 -9.00
N TYR A 128 6.95 -1.57 -9.75
CA TYR A 128 6.68 -2.11 -11.08
C TYR A 128 6.63 -3.63 -11.12
N ARG A 129 6.79 -4.31 -9.99
CA ARG A 129 6.69 -5.77 -9.90
C ARG A 129 5.27 -6.21 -10.23
N THR A 130 5.14 -7.08 -11.23
CA THR A 130 3.85 -7.64 -11.65
C THR A 130 3.35 -8.73 -10.69
N LYS A 131 4.23 -9.29 -9.87
CA LYS A 131 3.87 -10.34 -8.91
C LYS A 131 3.08 -9.70 -7.77
N ARG A 132 1.90 -10.25 -7.51
CA ARG A 132 1.14 -9.90 -6.32
C ARG A 132 1.86 -10.49 -5.11
N ASP A 133 2.33 -9.62 -4.24
CA ASP A 133 2.86 -10.00 -2.94
C ASP A 133 1.70 -10.49 -2.05
N ASN A 134 1.96 -11.53 -1.26
CA ASN A 134 0.99 -11.97 -0.26
C ASN A 134 0.91 -10.90 0.83
N HIS A 135 -0.23 -10.77 1.50
CA HIS A 135 -0.42 -9.84 2.62
C HIS A 135 0.02 -8.36 2.43
N SER A 136 0.38 -7.93 1.21
CA SER A 136 0.72 -6.55 0.88
C SER A 136 -0.34 -5.92 -0.03
N ILE A 137 -0.62 -4.63 0.23
CA ILE A 137 -1.47 -3.78 -0.59
C ILE A 137 -0.71 -2.48 -0.86
N ASN A 138 -0.38 -2.24 -2.13
CA ASN A 138 0.18 -0.98 -2.56
C ASN A 138 -0.92 -0.05 -3.11
N LEU A 139 -1.09 1.10 -2.46
CA LEU A 139 -2.05 2.15 -2.83
C LEU A 139 -1.52 3.08 -3.93
N PHE A 140 -0.23 2.98 -4.27
CA PHE A 140 0.34 3.71 -5.38
C PHE A 140 -0.16 3.13 -6.72
N PRO A 141 -0.54 3.96 -7.72
CA PRO A 141 -1.00 3.47 -9.01
C PRO A 141 0.04 2.60 -9.73
N HIS A 142 -0.36 1.38 -10.09
CA HIS A 142 0.51 0.47 -10.84
C HIS A 142 0.95 1.08 -12.19
N PRO A 143 2.21 0.87 -12.65
CA PRO A 143 2.75 1.37 -13.92
C PRO A 143 1.79 1.25 -15.11
N THR A 144 1.14 0.09 -15.25
CA THR A 144 0.19 -0.18 -16.33
C THR A 144 -1.02 0.76 -16.30
N ALA A 145 -1.52 1.12 -15.12
CA ALA A 145 -2.64 2.06 -15.00
C ALA A 145 -2.21 3.47 -15.42
N LEU A 146 -1.03 3.92 -14.97
CA LEU A 146 -0.46 5.21 -15.38
C LEU A 146 -0.20 5.26 -16.89
N GLY A 147 0.39 4.21 -17.46
CA GLY A 147 0.68 4.14 -18.89
C GLY A 147 -0.59 4.22 -19.76
N LYS A 148 -1.68 3.58 -19.34
CA LYS A 148 -2.99 3.71 -19.99
C LYS A 148 -3.56 5.12 -19.86
N ALA A 149 -3.46 5.73 -18.68
CA ALA A 149 -3.90 7.12 -18.49
C ALA A 149 -3.13 8.11 -19.39
N TYR A 150 -1.82 7.92 -19.57
CA TYR A 150 -1.03 8.72 -20.51
C TYR A 150 -1.47 8.52 -21.96
N LEU A 151 -1.74 7.28 -22.37
CA LEU A 151 -2.26 6.97 -23.70
C LEU A 151 -3.62 7.64 -23.96
N ASP A 152 -4.54 7.55 -23.00
CA ASP A 152 -5.86 8.17 -23.09
C ASP A 152 -5.74 9.70 -23.16
N PHE A 153 -4.81 10.29 -22.41
CA PHE A 153 -4.51 11.71 -22.50
C PHE A 153 -4.02 12.12 -23.89
N VAL A 154 -3.06 11.38 -24.46
CA VAL A 154 -2.53 11.65 -25.82
C VAL A 154 -3.64 11.50 -26.88
N LYS A 155 -4.52 10.50 -26.74
CA LYS A 155 -5.69 10.30 -27.61
C LYS A 155 -6.67 11.46 -27.50
N ALA A 156 -7.04 11.85 -26.28
CA ALA A 156 -7.97 12.94 -26.02
C ALA A 156 -7.46 14.31 -26.50
N LYS A 157 -6.14 14.51 -26.52
CA LYS A 157 -5.51 15.71 -27.06
C LYS A 157 -5.18 15.62 -28.56
N GLU A 158 -5.45 14.48 -29.18
CA GLU A 158 -5.20 14.20 -30.60
C GLU A 158 -3.76 14.48 -31.07
N TRP A 159 -2.77 14.38 -30.17
CA TRP A 159 -1.39 14.79 -30.46
C TRP A 159 -0.80 14.01 -31.63
N LYS A 160 -0.36 14.73 -32.67
CA LYS A 160 0.29 14.15 -33.86
C LYS A 160 1.79 14.04 -33.71
N LYS A 161 2.38 14.96 -32.96
CA LYS A 161 3.82 15.07 -32.70
C LYS A 161 4.02 15.48 -31.25
N PHE A 162 4.87 14.77 -30.51
CA PHE A 162 5.21 15.13 -29.14
C PHE A 162 6.55 14.51 -28.72
N ALA A 163 7.11 15.02 -27.63
CA ALA A 163 8.32 14.49 -27.02
C ALA A 163 8.03 13.90 -25.65
N ILE A 164 8.73 12.82 -25.31
CA ILE A 164 8.77 12.21 -23.98
C ILE A 164 10.14 12.49 -23.42
N VAL A 165 10.18 13.16 -22.28
CA VAL A 165 11.41 13.46 -21.54
C VAL A 165 11.37 12.71 -20.22
N TYR A 166 12.43 11.96 -19.91
CA TYR A 166 12.54 11.16 -18.68
C TYR A 166 13.93 11.31 -18.05
N GLU A 167 14.05 11.19 -16.74
CA GLU A 167 15.35 11.32 -16.05
C GLU A 167 16.01 9.94 -15.85
N GLU A 168 15.26 9.01 -15.27
CA GLU A 168 15.73 7.66 -14.94
C GLU A 168 15.15 6.62 -15.90
N SER A 169 15.95 5.60 -16.26
CA SER A 169 15.55 4.57 -17.23
C SER A 169 14.31 3.77 -16.80
N ASP A 170 14.08 3.62 -15.49
CA ASP A 170 12.92 2.93 -14.94
C ASP A 170 11.60 3.70 -15.18
N ALA A 171 11.66 5.02 -15.39
CA ALA A 171 10.50 5.83 -15.77
C ALA A 171 9.88 5.37 -17.10
N LEU A 172 10.66 4.75 -17.99
CA LEU A 172 10.15 4.17 -19.24
C LEU A 172 9.20 2.99 -18.99
N ILE A 173 9.32 2.30 -17.85
CA ILE A 173 8.40 1.22 -17.46
C ILE A 173 6.97 1.77 -17.31
N ARG A 174 6.82 2.99 -16.76
CA ARG A 174 5.50 3.67 -16.64
C ARG A 174 4.88 3.95 -18.02
N LEU A 175 5.73 4.11 -19.03
CA LEU A 175 5.34 4.50 -20.38
C LEU A 175 5.19 3.30 -21.31
N GLN A 176 5.40 2.07 -20.84
CA GLN A 176 5.36 0.88 -21.67
C GLN A 176 4.01 0.72 -22.38
N GLU A 177 2.88 0.96 -21.69
CA GLU A 177 1.55 0.88 -22.29
C GLU A 177 1.34 1.92 -23.39
N LEU A 178 1.85 3.14 -23.19
CA LEU A 178 1.81 4.21 -24.19
C LEU A 178 2.66 3.84 -25.40
N LEU A 179 3.94 3.52 -25.19
CA LEU A 179 4.92 3.32 -26.26
C LEU A 179 4.62 2.08 -27.12
N LYS A 180 4.01 1.05 -26.55
CA LYS A 180 3.70 -0.18 -27.30
C LYS A 180 2.42 -0.09 -28.14
N ASP A 181 1.53 0.87 -27.85
CA ASP A 181 0.22 0.98 -28.48
C ASP A 181 0.32 1.32 -29.99
N PRO A 182 -0.40 0.60 -30.87
CA PRO A 182 -0.38 0.86 -32.31
C PRO A 182 -0.75 2.28 -32.71
N PHE A 183 -1.63 2.95 -31.95
CA PHE A 183 -2.01 4.35 -32.16
C PHE A 183 -0.80 5.27 -32.08
N ILE A 184 0.11 5.01 -31.13
CA ILE A 184 1.30 5.82 -30.89
C ILE A 184 2.36 5.59 -31.97
N ARG A 185 2.46 4.37 -32.52
CA ARG A 185 3.40 4.06 -33.62
C ARG A 185 3.12 4.86 -34.90
N GLN A 186 1.91 5.38 -35.07
CA GLN A 186 1.52 6.23 -36.19
C GLN A 186 1.81 7.73 -35.95
N ARG A 187 2.32 8.10 -34.77
CA ARG A 187 2.61 9.49 -34.36
C ARG A 187 4.11 9.75 -34.41
N GLN A 188 4.51 11.03 -34.53
CA GLN A 188 5.92 11.41 -34.43
C GLN A 188 6.28 11.61 -32.96
N VAL A 189 6.86 10.58 -32.35
CA VAL A 189 7.25 10.58 -30.94
C VAL A 189 8.76 10.61 -30.83
N VAL A 190 9.28 11.60 -30.10
CA VAL A 190 10.71 11.70 -29.78
C VAL A 190 10.89 11.37 -28.31
N VAL A 191 11.69 10.35 -28.00
CA VAL A 191 12.01 9.97 -26.62
C VAL A 191 13.42 10.44 -26.29
N ARG A 192 13.59 11.17 -25.17
CA ARG A 192 14.86 11.74 -24.74
C ARG A 192 15.05 11.57 -23.24
N GLN A 193 16.26 11.16 -22.86
CA GLN A 193 16.68 11.21 -21.48
C GLN A 193 17.17 12.62 -21.14
N PHE A 194 16.70 13.16 -20.03
CA PHE A 194 17.24 14.35 -19.41
C PHE A 194 18.44 13.98 -18.54
N LEU A 195 19.55 14.70 -18.70
CA LEU A 195 20.73 14.56 -17.85
C LEU A 195 20.81 15.79 -16.94
N PRO A 196 21.06 15.65 -15.62
CA PRO A 196 21.03 16.76 -14.65
C PRO A 196 21.90 17.97 -15.01
N HIS A 197 22.95 17.78 -15.81
CA HIS A 197 23.88 18.83 -16.24
C HIS A 197 23.55 19.45 -17.60
N GLN A 198 22.41 19.08 -18.21
CA GLN A 198 22.01 19.55 -19.54
C GLN A 198 20.85 20.54 -19.44
N GLU A 199 20.92 21.67 -20.16
CA GLU A 199 19.82 22.63 -20.17
C GLU A 199 18.60 22.12 -20.95
N TYR A 200 17.42 22.17 -20.34
CA TYR A 200 16.12 21.81 -20.96
C TYR A 200 15.89 22.45 -22.33
N ARG A 201 16.34 23.71 -22.51
CA ARG A 201 16.14 24.47 -23.74
C ARG A 201 16.92 23.90 -24.94
N LYS A 202 18.04 23.22 -24.70
CA LYS A 202 18.82 22.57 -25.76
C LYS A 202 18.18 21.24 -26.20
N LEU A 203 17.53 20.54 -25.27
CA LEU A 203 16.88 19.25 -25.50
C LEU A 203 15.65 19.33 -26.42
N LEU A 204 14.97 20.49 -26.47
CA LEU A 204 13.70 20.69 -27.20
C LEU A 204 13.85 21.54 -28.47
N LYS A 205 15.07 21.95 -28.84
CA LYS A 205 15.33 22.82 -30.00
C LYS A 205 15.62 22.06 -31.30
N GLU A 206 15.70 20.73 -31.24
CA GLU A 206 15.95 19.81 -32.36
C GLU A 206 14.78 18.83 -32.50
#